data_AF-B9JTN4-F1
#
_entry.id   AF-B9JTN4-F1
#
_cell.length_a   1.000
_cell.length_b   1.000
_cell.length_c   1.000
_cell.angle_alpha   90.00
_cell.angle_beta   90.00
_cell.angle_gamma   90.00
#
_symmetry.space_group_name_H-M   'P 1'
#
loop_
_entity.id
_entity.type
_entity.pdbx_description
1 polymer ?
#
loop_
_entity_poly.entity_id
_entity_poly.type
_entity_poly.pdbx_seq_one_letter_code
_entity_poly.pdbx_strand_id
1 'polypeptide(L)'
;MEESLPEILMRVVTELHDVAYLIERVEPQLLELGGSKALESAETLKVLQGIDLAVQKSRGLAEFIDTITADVSDDWKVDMTTALSLVKLAEMQKALGDGLRHGHSQPLSKAAGDFDFF
;
A
#
# COMPACT_ATOMS: atom_id res chain seq x y z
N MET A 1 4.94 -16.70 -16.07
CA MET A 1 5.68 -17.23 -14.90
C MET A 1 4.62 -17.69 -13.92
N GLU A 2 4.63 -18.95 -13.48
CA GLU A 2 3.59 -19.44 -12.56
C GLU A 2 4.05 -19.37 -11.10
N GLU A 3 3.23 -18.77 -10.25
CA GLU A 3 3.50 -18.60 -8.82
C GLU A 3 2.30 -19.01 -7.98
N SER A 4 2.53 -19.33 -6.70
CA SER A 4 1.49 -19.74 -5.75
C SER A 4 0.48 -18.62 -5.50
N LEU A 5 -0.82 -18.90 -5.64
CA LEU A 5 -1.86 -17.91 -5.37
C LEU A 5 -1.79 -17.37 -3.94
N PRO A 6 -1.67 -18.19 -2.88
CA PRO A 6 -1.47 -17.68 -1.52
C PRO A 6 -0.30 -16.69 -1.40
N GLU A 7 0.85 -16.99 -2.00
CA GLU A 7 2.03 -16.11 -1.95
C GLU A 7 1.78 -14.77 -2.67
N ILE A 8 1.03 -14.80 -3.77
CA ILE A 8 0.62 -13.60 -4.50
C ILE A 8 -0.35 -12.77 -3.65
N LEU A 9 -1.35 -13.41 -3.04
CA LEU A 9 -2.31 -12.71 -2.17
C LEU A 9 -1.61 -12.07 -0.98
N MET A 10 -0.61 -12.72 -0.38
CA MET A 10 0.18 -12.13 0.70
C MET A 10 1.04 -10.93 0.26
N ARG A 11 1.48 -10.89 -1.02
CA ARG A 11 2.09 -9.68 -1.59
C ARG A 11 1.06 -8.54 -1.67
N VAL A 12 -0.15 -8.82 -2.14
CA VAL A 12 -1.24 -7.82 -2.20
C VAL A 12 -1.60 -7.30 -0.80
N VAL A 13 -1.69 -8.17 0.21
CA VAL A 13 -1.92 -7.80 1.61
C VAL A 13 -0.85 -6.83 2.10
N THR A 14 0.42 -7.12 1.81
CA THR A 14 1.55 -6.26 2.18
C THR A 14 1.42 -4.88 1.53
N GLU A 15 1.16 -4.83 0.21
CA GLU A 15 0.98 -3.56 -0.52
C GLU A 15 -0.20 -2.73 0.01
N LEU A 16 -1.31 -3.37 0.40
CA LEU A 16 -2.46 -2.67 0.96
C LEU A 16 -2.16 -2.05 2.33
N HIS A 17 -1.37 -2.73 3.17
CA HIS A 17 -0.89 -2.16 4.43
C HIS A 17 0.07 -0.99 4.20
N ASP A 18 0.98 -1.10 3.22
CA ASP A 18 1.90 -0.01 2.87
C ASP A 18 1.15 1.21 2.34
N VAL A 19 0.15 1.01 1.47
CA VAL A 19 -0.75 2.10 1.01
C VAL A 19 -1.50 2.73 2.18
N ALA A 20 -2.04 1.93 3.10
CA ALA A 20 -2.72 2.45 4.29
C ALA A 20 -1.79 3.33 5.14
N TYR A 21 -0.55 2.89 5.34
CA TYR A 21 0.48 3.64 6.05
C TYR A 21 0.85 4.94 5.33
N LEU A 22 1.01 4.91 4.00
CA LEU A 22 1.28 6.11 3.21
C LEU A 22 0.15 7.14 3.32
N ILE A 23 -1.11 6.70 3.28
CA ILE A 23 -2.29 7.56 3.43
C ILE A 23 -2.38 8.16 4.83
N GLU A 24 -2.23 7.34 5.88
CA GLU A 24 -2.26 7.78 7.30
C GLU A 24 -1.24 8.90 7.56
N ARG A 25 -0.10 8.84 6.87
CA ARG A 25 0.96 9.84 7.02
C ARG A 25 0.72 11.16 6.30
N VAL A 26 -0.28 11.24 5.43
CA VAL A 26 -0.70 12.51 4.81
C VAL A 26 -1.40 13.39 5.84
N GLU A 27 -2.10 12.81 6.82
CA GLU A 27 -2.86 13.53 7.83
C GLU A 27 -2.02 14.56 8.63
N PRO A 28 -0.89 14.19 9.28
CA PRO A 28 -0.09 15.17 10.01
C PRO A 28 0.52 16.26 9.11
N GLN A 29 0.87 15.93 7.87
CA GLN A 29 1.43 16.89 6.91
C GLN A 29 0.39 17.91 6.47
N LEU A 30 -0.86 17.49 6.27
CA LEU A 30 -1.97 18.41 5.96
C LEU A 30 -2.28 19.33 7.13
N LEU A 31 -2.23 18.82 8.36
CA LEU A 31 -2.42 19.64 9.56
C LEU A 31 -1.30 20.68 9.71
N GLU A 32 -0.06 20.30 9.45
CA GLU A 32 1.09 21.22 9.47
C GLU A 32 0.94 22.33 8.42
N LEU A 33 0.56 21.97 7.18
CA LEU A 33 0.31 22.93 6.09
C LEU A 33 -0.87 23.86 6.36
N GLY A 34 -1.93 23.36 7.02
CA GLY A 34 -3.12 24.14 7.34
C GLY A 34 -2.95 25.13 8.49
N GLY A 35 -1.88 24.99 9.29
CA GLY A 35 -1.57 25.87 10.42
C GLY A 35 -2.60 25.82 11.55
N SER A 36 -2.54 26.80 12.45
CA SER A 36 -3.31 26.80 13.72
C SER A 36 -4.83 26.81 13.57
N LYS A 37 -5.36 27.16 12.39
CA LYS A 37 -6.81 27.23 12.12
C LYS A 37 -7.35 26.05 11.32
N ALA A 38 -6.50 25.09 10.94
CA ALA A 38 -6.92 23.94 10.14
C ALA A 38 -8.09 23.18 10.78
N LEU A 39 -8.05 22.96 12.09
CA LEU A 39 -9.07 22.22 12.82
C LEU A 39 -10.35 23.01 13.10
N GLU A 40 -10.37 24.33 12.84
CA GLU A 40 -11.57 25.17 13.00
C GLU A 40 -12.49 25.09 11.76
N SER A 41 -11.97 24.58 10.65
CA SER A 41 -12.71 24.44 9.39
C SER A 41 -13.45 23.09 9.34
N ALA A 42 -14.78 23.16 9.23
CA ALA A 42 -15.61 21.98 9.01
C ALA A 42 -15.23 21.22 7.72
N GLU A 43 -14.71 21.91 6.71
CA GLU A 43 -14.26 21.29 5.47
C GLU A 43 -12.95 20.52 5.68
N THR A 44 -12.02 21.07 6.46
CA THR A 44 -10.78 20.38 6.81
C THR A 44 -11.06 19.13 7.63
N LEU A 45 -11.98 19.20 8.60
CA LEU A 45 -12.39 18.01 9.38
C LEU A 45 -12.96 16.91 8.49
N LYS A 46 -13.76 17.24 7.46
CA LYS A 46 -14.27 16.24 6.51
C LYS A 46 -13.16 15.59 5.70
N VAL A 47 -12.15 16.36 5.29
CA VAL A 47 -10.99 15.82 4.56
C VAL A 47 -10.22 14.83 5.44
N LEU A 48 -9.95 15.19 6.70
CA LEU A 48 -9.26 14.31 7.65
C LEU A 48 -10.05 13.01 7.89
N GLN A 49 -11.37 13.11 8.08
CA GLN A 49 -12.25 11.93 8.18
C GLN A 49 -12.22 11.06 6.91
N GLY A 50 -12.12 11.69 5.72
CA GLY A 50 -11.97 10.99 4.46
C GLY A 50 -10.66 10.21 4.38
N ILE A 51 -9.57 10.76 4.93
CA ILE A 51 -8.26 10.10 5.04
C ILE A 51 -8.36 8.91 5.98
N ASP A 52 -8.90 9.09 7.19
CA ASP A 52 -9.13 8.00 8.15
C ASP A 52 -9.94 6.86 7.52
N LEU A 53 -11.02 7.19 6.82
CA LEU A 53 -11.86 6.20 6.14
C LEU A 53 -11.08 5.44 5.06
N ALA A 54 -10.21 6.13 4.32
CA ALA A 54 -9.36 5.49 3.31
C ALA A 54 -8.35 4.53 3.97
N VAL A 55 -7.71 4.92 5.08
CA VAL A 55 -6.82 4.05 5.87
C VAL A 55 -7.56 2.80 6.34
N GLN A 56 -8.74 2.97 6.94
CA GLN A 56 -9.55 1.86 7.44
C GLN A 56 -9.98 0.91 6.33
N LYS A 57 -10.40 1.43 5.17
CA LYS A 57 -10.78 0.60 4.02
C LYS A 57 -9.59 -0.21 3.47
N SER A 58 -8.41 0.40 3.35
CA SER A 58 -7.22 -0.31 2.89
C SER A 58 -6.80 -1.42 3.85
N ARG A 59 -6.78 -1.16 5.17
CA ARG A 59 -6.51 -2.18 6.20
C ARG A 59 -7.57 -3.29 6.18
N GLY A 60 -8.85 -2.94 6.13
CA GLY A 60 -9.94 -3.93 6.08
C GLY A 60 -9.91 -4.82 4.84
N LEU A 61 -9.49 -4.29 3.68
CA LEU A 61 -9.27 -5.12 2.49
C LEU A 61 -8.07 -6.05 2.64
N ALA A 62 -6.98 -5.59 3.26
CA ALA A 62 -5.81 -6.43 3.55
C ALA A 62 -6.19 -7.59 4.48
N GLU A 63 -6.88 -7.30 5.58
CA GLU A 63 -7.37 -8.31 6.54
C GLU A 63 -8.35 -9.29 5.91
N PHE A 64 -9.24 -8.82 5.03
CA PHE A 64 -10.15 -9.68 4.29
C PHE A 64 -9.39 -10.65 3.37
N ILE A 65 -8.39 -10.16 2.63
CA ILE A 65 -7.58 -10.99 1.74
C ILE A 65 -6.75 -12.00 2.56
N ASP A 66 -6.13 -11.58 3.66
CA ASP A 66 -5.39 -12.46 4.58
C ASP A 66 -6.28 -13.60 5.09
N THR A 67 -7.50 -13.26 5.52
CA THR A 67 -8.49 -14.22 6.01
C THR A 67 -8.87 -15.26 4.96
N ILE A 68 -9.20 -14.84 3.73
CA ILE A 68 -9.55 -15.81 2.68
C ILE A 68 -8.35 -16.61 2.21
N THR A 69 -7.14 -16.05 2.29
CA THR A 69 -5.90 -16.73 1.88
C THR A 69 -5.62 -17.96 2.74
N ALA A 70 -6.01 -17.93 4.01
CA ALA A 70 -5.88 -19.07 4.92
C ALA A 70 -6.63 -20.34 4.45
N ASP A 71 -7.68 -20.17 3.65
CA ASP A 71 -8.50 -21.28 3.11
C ASP A 71 -8.10 -21.67 1.67
N VAL A 72 -7.15 -20.97 1.04
CA VAL A 72 -6.71 -21.23 -0.33
C VAL A 72 -5.67 -22.36 -0.36
N SER A 73 -5.79 -23.26 -1.33
CA SER A 73 -4.80 -24.33 -1.54
C SER A 73 -3.48 -23.79 -2.10
N ASP A 74 -2.35 -24.27 -1.57
CA ASP A 74 -0.98 -23.99 -2.05
C ASP A 74 -0.71 -24.49 -3.48
N ASP A 75 -1.55 -25.40 -3.97
CA ASP A 75 -1.46 -25.94 -5.33
C ASP A 75 -2.04 -24.99 -6.39
N TRP A 76 -2.80 -23.96 -5.98
CA TRP A 76 -3.35 -23.00 -6.93
C TRP A 76 -2.24 -22.09 -7.46
N LYS A 77 -2.13 -22.02 -8.80
CA LYS A 77 -1.13 -21.22 -9.50
C LYS A 77 -1.77 -20.11 -10.33
N VAL A 78 -1.03 -19.02 -10.50
CA VAL A 78 -1.40 -17.87 -11.33
C VAL A 78 -0.27 -17.57 -12.31
N ASP A 79 -0.63 -17.29 -13.57
CA ASP A 79 0.32 -16.72 -14.53
C ASP A 79 0.57 -15.23 -14.24
N MET A 80 1.69 -14.96 -13.59
CA MET A 80 2.13 -13.63 -13.22
C MET A 80 2.47 -12.75 -14.42
N THR A 81 2.82 -13.33 -15.57
CA THR A 81 3.11 -12.54 -16.77
C THR A 81 1.86 -11.79 -17.22
N THR A 82 0.73 -12.50 -17.30
CA THR A 82 -0.56 -11.90 -17.66
C THR A 82 -1.07 -10.97 -16.55
N ALA A 83 -1.02 -11.41 -15.29
CA ALA A 83 -1.50 -10.59 -14.16
C ALA A 83 -0.77 -9.24 -14.06
N LEU A 84 0.56 -9.23 -14.17
CA LEU A 84 1.36 -8.00 -14.07
C LEU A 84 1.20 -7.09 -15.29
N SER A 85 0.84 -7.62 -16.46
CA SER A 85 0.60 -6.80 -17.66
C SER A 85 -0.60 -5.86 -17.53
N LEU A 86 -1.49 -6.14 -16.58
CA LEU A 86 -2.66 -5.32 -16.27
C LEU A 86 -2.36 -4.20 -15.26
N VAL A 87 -1.20 -4.24 -14.60
CA VAL A 87 -0.79 -3.24 -13.62
C VAL A 87 -0.17 -2.04 -14.33
N LYS A 88 -0.76 -0.85 -14.16
CA LYS A 88 -0.32 0.37 -14.86
C LYS A 88 0.77 1.15 -14.14
N LEU A 89 0.91 0.99 -12.83
CA LEU A 89 1.92 1.68 -12.03
C LEU A 89 3.16 0.79 -11.94
N ALA A 90 4.27 1.23 -12.53
CA ALA A 90 5.51 0.45 -12.62
C ALA A 90 6.03 0.00 -11.25
N GLU A 91 5.88 0.84 -10.22
CA GLU A 91 6.29 0.51 -8.85
C GLU A 91 5.45 -0.62 -8.25
N MET A 92 4.12 -0.57 -8.43
CA MET A 92 3.21 -1.64 -8.00
C MET A 92 3.44 -2.93 -8.79
N GLN A 93 3.70 -2.81 -10.10
CA GLN A 93 4.05 -3.96 -10.93
C GLN A 93 5.33 -4.64 -10.43
N LYS A 94 6.33 -3.86 -10.03
CA LYS A 94 7.57 -4.37 -9.44
C LYS A 94 7.31 -5.04 -8.08
N ALA A 95 6.58 -4.36 -7.19
CA ALA A 95 6.33 -4.84 -5.83
C ALA A 95 5.56 -6.17 -5.82
N LEU A 96 4.59 -6.32 -6.72
CA LEU A 96 3.82 -7.56 -6.87
C LEU A 96 4.58 -8.65 -7.64
N GLY A 97 5.56 -8.30 -8.48
CA GLY A 97 6.17 -9.23 -9.44
C GLY A 97 7.48 -9.91 -9.04
N ASP A 98 8.31 -9.32 -8.17
CA ASP A 98 9.73 -9.74 -8.07
C ASP A 98 10.08 -10.65 -6.88
N GLY A 99 9.12 -11.04 -6.02
CA GLY A 99 9.29 -12.01 -4.92
C GLY A 99 10.29 -11.64 -3.80
N LEU A 100 11.20 -10.69 -4.06
CA LEU A 100 12.18 -10.16 -3.13
C LEU A 100 11.49 -9.13 -2.25
N ARG A 101 10.95 -9.61 -1.13
CA ARG A 101 10.52 -8.79 0.02
C ARG A 101 11.66 -7.88 0.45
N HIS A 102 11.75 -6.72 -0.16
CA HIS A 102 12.45 -5.60 0.43
C HIS A 102 11.43 -4.89 1.30
N GLY A 103 11.62 -4.91 2.62
CA GLY A 103 10.89 -4.04 3.52
C GLY A 103 11.12 -2.60 3.06
N HIS A 104 10.12 -2.03 2.41
CA HIS A 104 10.19 -0.74 1.72
C HIS A 104 9.24 0.29 2.34
N SER A 105 9.07 0.26 3.66
CA SER A 105 8.95 1.53 4.37
C SER A 105 10.31 2.26 4.22
N GLN A 106 10.58 2.84 3.04
CA GLN A 106 11.70 3.74 2.85
C GLN A 106 11.59 4.85 3.91
N PRO A 107 12.66 5.15 4.66
CA PRO A 107 12.64 6.26 5.60
C PRO A 107 12.35 7.55 4.84
N LEU A 108 11.45 8.37 5.36
CA LEU A 108 10.96 9.57 4.69
C LEU A 108 11.95 10.72 4.65
N SER A 109 13.14 10.52 5.22
CA SER A 109 14.28 11.37 4.96
C SER A 109 14.84 11.19 3.56
N LYS A 110 14.49 10.11 2.83
CA LYS A 110 15.01 9.82 1.50
C LYS A 110 14.06 10.39 0.44
N ALA A 111 14.41 11.55 -0.12
CA ALA A 111 13.70 12.11 -1.27
C ALA A 111 13.92 11.24 -2.51
N ALA A 112 12.94 11.20 -3.43
CA ALA A 112 13.10 10.60 -4.74
C ALA A 112 14.26 11.29 -5.49
N GLY A 113 15.45 10.70 -5.45
CA GLY A 113 16.69 11.27 -5.99
C GLY A 113 17.92 11.10 -5.11
N ASP A 114 17.78 10.63 -3.87
CA ASP A 114 18.92 10.37 -2.98
C ASP A 114 19.59 9.04 -3.36
N PHE A 115 20.46 9.08 -4.37
CA PHE A 115 21.32 7.97 -4.77
C PHE A 115 22.48 7.85 -3.80
N ASP A 116 22.62 6.69 -3.15
CA ASP A 116 23.86 6.31 -2.48
C ASP A 116 24.91 6.04 -3.58
N PHE A 117 25.96 6.85 -3.62
CA PHE A 117 27.11 6.57 -4.48
C PHE A 117 27.81 5.28 -3.99
N PHE A 118 28.12 4.39 -4.94
CA PHE A 118 29.01 3.24 -4.74
C PHE A 118 30.45 3.69 -4.47
#